data_AF-A0A4P6FHT7-F1
#
_entry.id   AF-A0A4P6FHT7-F1
#
_cell.length_a   1.000
_cell.length_b   1.000
_cell.length_c   1.000
_cell.angle_alpha   90.00
_cell.angle_beta   90.00
_cell.angle_gamma   90.00
#
_symmetry.space_group_name_H-M   'P 1'
#
loop_
_entity.id
_entity.type
_entity.pdbx_description
1 polymer ?
#
loop_
_entity_poly.entity_id
_entity_poly.type
_entity_poly.pdbx_seq_one_letter_code
_entity_poly.pdbx_strand_id
1 'polypeptide(L)'
;MTIDLLRFRRRRAGRPVVFKSLIVITSMLLAACGTARHPGDDELISRFRDHRAAFEQARDFALQDAEQRERIEPDTLDGYPSLPESHRAAYRILFEQLGIETIIPYRSKSAKRWVSVSFVVSTAGIGISGSLKEIKWLGQAPPNPPIRSLDTPYDKAGYVTDTWFDAYRAIDEGWYLHVSAD
;
A
#
# COMPACT_ATOMS: atom_id res chain seq x y z
N MET A 1 -63.45 -26.55 -54.65
CA MET A 1 -63.02 -26.74 -53.26
C MET A 1 -61.50 -26.69 -53.27
N THR A 2 -60.94 -25.52 -53.01
CA THR A 2 -59.54 -25.18 -53.32
C THR A 2 -58.88 -24.80 -52.01
N ILE A 3 -57.93 -25.61 -51.56
CA ILE A 3 -57.25 -25.46 -50.27
C ILE A 3 -56.08 -24.48 -50.45
N ASP A 4 -56.15 -23.39 -49.70
CA ASP A 4 -55.20 -22.28 -49.72
C ASP A 4 -53.92 -22.66 -48.95
N LEU A 5 -52.78 -22.64 -49.64
CA LEU A 5 -51.46 -22.97 -49.09
C LEU A 5 -50.90 -21.78 -48.31
N LEU A 6 -51.03 -21.83 -46.98
CA LEU A 6 -50.42 -20.89 -46.05
C LEU A 6 -48.88 -20.90 -46.16
N ARG A 7 -48.35 -19.82 -46.70
CA ARG A 7 -46.91 -19.51 -46.78
C ARG A 7 -46.32 -19.33 -45.37
N PHE A 8 -45.56 -20.32 -44.93
CA PHE A 8 -44.76 -20.26 -43.70
C PHE A 8 -43.56 -19.31 -43.88
N ARG A 9 -43.69 -18.07 -43.39
CA ARG A 9 -42.67 -17.02 -43.47
C ARG A 9 -41.59 -17.28 -42.38
N ARG A 10 -40.44 -17.85 -42.76
CA ARG A 10 -39.24 -17.95 -41.89
C ARG A 10 -38.84 -16.54 -41.41
N ARG A 11 -38.95 -16.27 -40.11
CA ARG A 11 -38.42 -15.05 -39.49
C ARG A 11 -36.89 -15.14 -39.39
N ARG A 12 -36.23 -14.08 -39.84
CA ARG A 12 -34.77 -13.91 -39.92
C ARG A 12 -34.11 -13.89 -38.54
N ALA A 13 -32.89 -14.39 -38.50
CA ALA A 13 -31.97 -14.43 -37.38
C ALA A 13 -31.78 -13.07 -36.67
N GLY A 14 -31.98 -13.07 -35.36
CA GLY A 14 -31.70 -11.93 -34.48
C GLY A 14 -30.28 -11.93 -33.94
N ARG A 15 -29.43 -11.11 -34.57
CA ARG A 15 -28.37 -10.24 -33.99
C ARG A 15 -27.31 -10.84 -33.02
N PRO A 16 -26.04 -11.00 -33.47
CA PRO A 16 -24.88 -11.24 -32.60
C PRO A 16 -24.27 -9.93 -32.07
N VAL A 17 -25.02 -9.14 -31.29
CA VAL A 17 -24.52 -7.85 -30.74
C VAL A 17 -24.09 -7.95 -29.26
N VAL A 18 -24.59 -8.95 -28.52
CA VAL A 18 -24.27 -9.11 -27.09
C VAL A 18 -22.83 -9.59 -26.84
N PHE A 19 -22.22 -10.30 -27.79
CA PHE A 19 -20.88 -10.88 -27.62
C PHE A 19 -19.73 -9.85 -27.66
N LYS A 20 -19.90 -8.71 -28.35
CA LYS A 20 -18.82 -7.71 -28.45
C LYS A 20 -18.65 -6.89 -27.17
N SER A 21 -19.72 -6.63 -26.43
CA SER A 21 -19.66 -5.85 -25.18
C SER A 21 -19.01 -6.61 -24.03
N LEU A 22 -19.13 -7.94 -23.98
CA LEU A 22 -18.52 -8.77 -22.94
C LEU A 22 -16.98 -8.78 -23.03
N ILE A 23 -16.43 -8.79 -24.26
CA ILE A 23 -14.98 -8.83 -24.48
C ILE A 23 -14.31 -7.53 -24.01
N VAL A 24 -14.92 -6.37 -24.25
CA VAL A 24 -14.37 -5.06 -23.83
C VAL A 24 -14.32 -4.93 -22.30
N ILE A 25 -15.34 -5.41 -21.60
CA ILE A 25 -15.39 -5.37 -20.12
C ILE A 25 -14.33 -6.31 -19.52
N THR A 26 -14.18 -7.53 -20.07
CA THR A 26 -13.15 -8.47 -19.59
C THR A 26 -11.72 -7.97 -19.85
N SER A 27 -11.47 -7.31 -20.98
CA SER A 27 -10.15 -6.72 -21.26
C SER A 27 -9.81 -5.54 -20.35
N MET A 28 -10.80 -4.74 -19.94
CA MET A 28 -10.60 -3.66 -18.96
C MET A 28 -10.31 -4.19 -17.55
N LEU A 29 -10.93 -5.30 -17.15
CA LEU A 29 -10.67 -5.93 -15.85
C LEU A 29 -9.27 -6.57 -15.79
N LEU A 30 -8.74 -7.09 -16.90
CA LEU A 30 -7.40 -7.66 -16.94
C LEU A 30 -6.28 -6.60 -16.90
N ALA A 31 -6.53 -5.40 -17.44
CA ALA A 31 -5.59 -4.27 -17.33
C ALA A 31 -5.55 -3.66 -15.92
N ALA A 32 -6.62 -3.80 -15.14
CA ALA A 32 -6.68 -3.36 -13.74
C ALA A 32 -6.00 -4.33 -12.76
N CYS A 33 -5.74 -5.57 -13.18
CA CYS A 33 -4.93 -6.55 -12.42
C CYS A 33 -3.44 -6.47 -12.77
N GLY A 34 -2.93 -5.27 -13.09
CA GLY A 34 -1.49 -5.07 -13.16
C GLY A 34 -0.91 -5.29 -11.75
N THR A 35 0.05 -6.21 -11.63
CA THR A 35 0.83 -6.39 -10.41
C THR A 35 1.27 -5.02 -9.90
N ALA A 36 0.69 -4.56 -8.79
CA ALA A 36 0.95 -3.24 -8.25
C ALA A 36 2.45 -3.11 -8.03
N ARG A 37 3.11 -2.26 -8.82
CA ARG A 37 4.54 -2.00 -8.67
C ARG A 37 4.70 -0.98 -7.56
N HIS A 38 5.59 -1.25 -6.62
CA HIS A 38 5.95 -0.26 -5.61
C HIS A 38 6.47 1.04 -6.25
N PRO A 39 6.16 2.21 -5.66
CA PRO A 39 6.76 3.48 -6.06
C PRO A 39 8.30 3.42 -6.06
N GLY A 40 8.92 4.16 -6.97
CA GLY A 40 10.39 4.25 -7.04
C GLY A 40 10.96 4.96 -5.82
N ASP A 41 12.23 4.71 -5.50
CA ASP A 41 12.88 5.37 -4.36
C ASP A 41 12.87 6.90 -4.48
N ASP A 42 13.15 7.42 -5.68
CA ASP A 42 13.21 8.86 -5.91
C ASP A 42 11.85 9.53 -5.72
N GLU A 43 10.76 8.84 -6.06
CA GLU A 43 9.40 9.31 -5.81
C GLU A 43 9.12 9.42 -4.32
N LEU A 44 9.45 8.37 -3.55
CA LEU A 44 9.23 8.36 -2.10
C LEU A 44 10.11 9.35 -1.36
N ILE A 45 11.36 9.53 -1.81
CA ILE A 45 12.29 10.52 -1.25
C ILE A 45 11.80 11.94 -1.57
N SER A 46 11.31 12.20 -2.79
CA SER A 46 10.70 13.50 -3.11
C SER A 46 9.49 13.75 -2.22
N ARG A 47 8.57 12.78 -2.14
CA ARG A 47 7.37 12.87 -1.29
C ARG A 47 7.72 13.14 0.16
N PHE A 48 8.72 12.45 0.72
CA PHE A 48 9.19 12.72 2.07
C PHE A 48 9.68 14.16 2.23
N ARG A 49 10.49 14.67 1.29
CA ARG A 49 11.03 16.02 1.34
C ARG A 49 9.94 17.08 1.20
N ASP A 50 9.00 16.87 0.29
CA ASP A 50 7.89 17.78 0.02
C ASP A 50 6.90 17.84 1.20
N HIS A 51 6.81 16.77 2.00
CA HIS A 51 5.88 16.64 3.13
C HIS A 51 6.56 16.36 4.48
N ARG A 52 7.83 16.76 4.67
CA ARG A 52 8.61 16.41 5.87
C ARG A 52 7.92 16.77 7.18
N ALA A 53 7.40 18.00 7.28
CA ALA A 53 6.73 18.46 8.49
C ALA A 53 5.48 17.63 8.83
N ALA A 54 4.75 17.16 7.81
CA ALA A 54 3.59 16.30 8.01
C ALA A 54 4.01 14.89 8.45
N PHE A 55 5.10 14.33 7.92
CA PHE A 55 5.66 13.06 8.42
C PHE A 55 6.12 13.17 9.88
N GLU A 56 6.78 14.26 10.25
CA GLU A 56 7.21 14.51 11.63
C GLU A 56 6.01 14.64 12.58
N GLN A 57 4.97 15.37 12.17
CA GLN A 57 3.73 15.48 12.94
C GLN A 57 3.04 14.11 13.10
N ALA A 58 2.92 13.34 12.01
CA ALA A 58 2.32 12.01 12.02
C ALA A 58 3.10 11.05 12.91
N ARG A 59 4.44 11.11 12.88
CA ARG A 59 5.32 10.38 13.79
C ARG A 59 5.00 10.74 15.23
N ASP A 60 4.98 12.03 15.58
CA ASP A 60 4.80 12.46 16.97
C ASP A 60 3.43 12.05 17.51
N PHE A 61 2.38 12.12 16.69
CA PHE A 61 1.04 11.64 17.05
C PHE A 61 1.05 10.12 17.24
N ALA A 62 1.63 9.38 16.30
CA ALA A 62 1.71 7.92 16.38
C ALA A 62 2.49 7.46 17.63
N LEU A 63 3.56 8.16 18.01
CA LEU A 63 4.34 7.89 19.22
C LEU A 63 3.52 8.15 20.50
N GLN A 64 2.72 9.21 20.54
CA GLN A 64 1.83 9.51 21.66
C GLN A 64 0.72 8.47 21.80
N ASP A 65 0.17 8.02 20.67
CA ASP A 65 -0.97 7.10 20.62
C ASP A 65 -0.53 5.61 20.65
N ALA A 66 0.76 5.31 20.55
CA ALA A 66 1.33 3.97 20.43
C ALA A 66 0.98 3.03 21.60
N GLU A 67 0.69 3.56 22.79
CA GLU A 67 0.29 2.73 23.93
C GLU A 67 -1.11 2.13 23.75
N GLN A 68 -1.92 2.71 22.88
CA GLN A 68 -3.30 2.32 22.67
C GLN A 68 -3.49 1.56 21.35
N ARG A 69 -2.55 1.70 20.41
CA ARG A 69 -2.71 1.24 19.02
C ARG A 69 -1.40 0.72 18.44
N GLU A 70 -1.47 -0.48 17.87
CA GLU A 70 -0.37 -1.08 17.11
C GLU A 70 -0.45 -0.73 15.60
N ARG A 71 -1.63 -0.30 15.13
CA ARG A 71 -1.92 0.02 13.74
C ARG A 71 -2.99 1.11 13.66
N ILE A 72 -2.81 2.06 12.76
CA ILE A 72 -3.72 3.18 12.52
C ILE A 72 -4.01 3.22 11.02
N GLU A 73 -5.28 3.15 10.64
CA GLU A 73 -5.73 3.14 9.24
C GLU A 73 -6.87 4.14 9.06
N PRO A 74 -7.03 4.76 7.88
CA PRO A 74 -8.05 5.78 7.65
C PRO A 74 -9.49 5.31 7.93
N ASP A 75 -9.81 4.08 7.56
CA ASP A 75 -11.14 3.47 7.61
C ASP A 75 -11.53 2.98 9.02
N THR A 76 -10.55 2.79 9.90
CA THR A 76 -10.76 2.32 11.26
C THR A 76 -10.75 3.43 12.30
N LEU A 77 -10.41 4.67 11.93
CA LEU A 77 -10.27 5.80 12.87
C LEU A 77 -11.48 6.00 13.78
N ASP A 78 -12.70 5.92 13.24
CA ASP A 78 -13.95 6.09 14.00
C ASP A 78 -14.26 4.91 14.93
N GLY A 79 -13.64 3.75 14.71
CA GLY A 79 -13.73 2.57 15.57
C GLY A 79 -12.90 2.67 16.85
N TYR A 80 -12.17 3.78 17.06
CA TYR A 80 -11.24 3.97 18.17
C TYR A 80 -11.74 5.00 19.18
N PRO A 81 -12.59 4.61 20.16
CA PRO A 81 -13.15 5.55 21.14
C PRO A 81 -12.09 6.13 22.08
N SER A 82 -10.94 5.48 22.23
CA SER A 82 -9.84 5.98 23.07
C SER A 82 -9.01 7.09 22.40
N LEU A 83 -9.11 7.22 21.08
CA LEU A 83 -8.39 8.24 20.33
C LEU A 83 -9.15 9.58 20.44
N PRO A 84 -8.49 10.70 20.79
CA PRO A 84 -9.16 11.99 20.80
C PRO A 84 -9.74 12.36 19.41
N GLU A 85 -10.88 13.06 19.37
CA GLU A 85 -11.47 13.50 18.09
C GLU A 85 -10.50 14.40 17.30
N SER A 86 -9.74 15.25 18.00
CA SER A 86 -8.70 16.09 17.39
C SER A 86 -7.60 15.25 16.72
N HIS A 87 -7.23 14.11 17.29
CA HIS A 87 -6.25 13.20 16.70
C HIS A 87 -6.84 12.49 15.49
N ARG A 88 -8.09 11.98 15.57
CA ARG A 88 -8.78 11.39 14.41
C ARG A 88 -8.83 12.36 13.22
N ALA A 89 -9.25 13.61 13.47
CA ALA A 89 -9.30 14.63 12.44
C ALA A 89 -7.92 14.91 11.82
N ALA A 90 -6.87 14.98 12.65
CA ALA A 90 -5.50 15.18 12.17
C ALA A 90 -5.01 13.99 11.33
N TYR A 91 -5.24 12.74 11.76
CA TYR A 91 -4.83 11.56 10.99
C TYR A 91 -5.49 11.54 9.61
N ARG A 92 -6.78 11.88 9.49
CA ARG A 92 -7.45 11.95 8.17
C ARG A 92 -6.72 12.87 7.21
N ILE A 93 -6.36 14.07 7.68
CA ILE A 93 -5.60 15.07 6.90
C ILE A 93 -4.22 14.52 6.55
N LEU A 94 -3.52 13.90 7.51
CA LEU A 94 -2.20 13.34 7.30
C LEU A 94 -2.21 12.18 6.31
N PHE A 95 -3.20 11.28 6.36
CA PHE A 95 -3.35 10.19 5.40
C PHE A 95 -3.55 10.70 3.98
N GLU A 96 -4.44 11.67 3.80
CA GLU A 96 -4.70 12.30 2.51
C GLU A 96 -3.45 13.04 1.98
N GLN A 97 -2.80 13.83 2.84
CA GLN A 97 -1.65 14.64 2.47
C GLN A 97 -0.42 13.78 2.14
N LEU A 98 -0.17 12.72 2.89
CA LEU A 98 1.02 11.87 2.74
C LEU A 98 0.83 10.76 1.70
N GLY A 99 -0.42 10.46 1.32
CA GLY A 99 -0.75 9.36 0.40
C GLY A 99 -0.22 8.02 0.91
N ILE A 100 -0.49 7.71 2.18
CA ILE A 100 -0.08 6.48 2.86
C ILE A 100 -1.32 5.63 3.20
N GLU A 101 -1.15 4.31 3.29
CA GLU A 101 -2.22 3.35 3.58
C GLU A 101 -2.39 3.12 5.09
N THR A 102 -1.29 3.12 5.84
CA THR A 102 -1.28 2.71 7.24
C THR A 102 -0.12 3.34 7.99
N ILE A 103 -0.32 3.64 9.28
CA ILE A 103 0.76 3.98 10.22
C ILE A 103 0.88 2.87 11.26
N ILE A 104 2.10 2.34 11.45
CA ILE A 104 2.39 1.26 12.39
C ILE A 104 3.47 1.74 13.37
N PRO A 105 3.08 2.23 14.56
CA PRO A 105 4.04 2.46 15.63
C PRO A 105 4.48 1.12 16.22
N TYR A 106 5.78 0.92 16.37
CA TYR A 106 6.34 -0.26 17.01
C TYR A 106 7.04 0.14 18.31
N ARG A 107 6.68 -0.56 19.41
CA ARG A 107 7.36 -0.46 20.70
C ARG A 107 8.01 -1.79 21.03
N SER A 108 9.34 -1.79 21.22
CA SER A 108 10.04 -3.00 21.68
C SER A 108 9.54 -3.43 23.06
N LYS A 109 9.23 -4.72 23.21
CA LYS A 109 8.84 -5.32 24.50
C LYS A 109 10.03 -5.55 25.43
N SER A 110 11.22 -5.81 24.88
CA SER A 110 12.43 -6.17 25.61
C SER A 110 13.32 -4.97 25.93
N ALA A 111 13.37 -3.99 25.05
CA ALA A 111 14.04 -2.75 25.34
C ALA A 111 13.03 -1.74 25.87
N LYS A 112 13.34 -1.15 27.02
CA LYS A 112 12.63 0.06 27.49
C LYS A 112 12.65 1.21 26.45
N ARG A 113 13.42 1.09 25.36
CA ARG A 113 13.39 1.93 24.16
C ARG A 113 13.85 1.13 22.93
N TRP A 114 12.91 0.85 22.03
CA TRP A 114 13.02 1.14 20.61
C TRP A 114 11.62 1.59 20.20
N VAL A 115 11.54 2.76 19.55
CA VAL A 115 10.29 3.20 18.95
C VAL A 115 10.57 3.48 17.49
N SER A 116 9.86 2.78 16.62
CA SER A 116 9.84 3.10 15.18
C SER A 116 8.42 3.41 14.76
N VAL A 117 8.29 4.15 13.68
CA VAL A 117 7.00 4.40 13.04
C VAL A 117 7.15 4.08 11.57
N SER A 118 6.40 3.08 11.10
CA SER A 118 6.31 2.73 9.68
C SER A 118 5.10 3.46 9.07
N PHE A 119 5.33 4.11 7.93
CA PHE A 119 4.33 4.73 7.10
C PHE A 119 4.22 3.90 5.81
N VAL A 120 3.23 3.00 5.76
CA VAL A 120 3.04 2.07 4.65
C VAL A 120 2.56 2.86 3.44
N VAL A 121 3.38 2.92 2.38
CA VAL A 121 3.03 3.65 1.16
C VAL A 121 2.39 2.74 0.14
N SER A 122 2.82 1.48 0.09
CA SER A 122 2.26 0.51 -0.85
C SER A 122 2.47 -0.91 -0.36
N THR A 123 1.46 -1.72 -0.62
CA THR A 123 1.44 -3.17 -0.44
C THR A 123 1.34 -3.83 -1.82
N ALA A 124 2.08 -4.91 -2.07
CA ALA A 124 2.00 -5.67 -3.32
C ALA A 124 2.11 -7.16 -3.00
N GLY A 125 1.26 -8.01 -3.57
CA GLY A 125 1.30 -9.45 -3.25
C GLY A 125 0.09 -10.22 -3.75
N ILE A 126 0.16 -11.55 -3.67
CA ILE A 126 -0.94 -12.45 -4.03
C ILE A 126 -1.06 -13.53 -2.96
N GLY A 127 -2.20 -13.56 -2.26
CA GLY A 127 -2.53 -14.64 -1.33
C GLY A 127 -1.65 -14.63 -0.09
N ILE A 128 -0.62 -15.48 -0.07
CA ILE A 128 0.23 -15.75 1.11
C ILE A 128 1.62 -15.11 1.04
N SER A 129 1.97 -14.47 -0.07
CA SER A 129 3.23 -13.74 -0.23
C SER A 129 2.98 -12.30 -0.62
N GLY A 130 3.87 -11.42 -0.18
CA GLY A 130 3.74 -10.00 -0.44
C GLY A 130 4.97 -9.21 -0.04
N SER A 131 5.02 -7.98 -0.50
CA SER A 131 6.01 -7.00 -0.13
C SER A 131 5.36 -5.68 0.27
N LEU A 132 6.03 -5.00 1.18
CA LEU A 132 5.68 -3.67 1.68
C LEU A 132 6.77 -2.71 1.25
N LYS A 133 6.39 -1.51 0.83
CA LYS A 133 7.32 -0.38 0.71
C LYS A 133 6.84 0.77 1.57
N GLU A 134 7.71 1.23 2.45
CA GLU A 134 7.39 2.14 3.53
C GLU A 134 8.41 3.28 3.61
N ILE A 135 7.96 4.42 4.12
CA ILE A 135 8.84 5.40 4.76
C ILE A 135 8.84 5.06 6.25
N LYS A 136 10.01 4.99 6.89
CA LYS A 136 10.15 4.50 8.25
C LYS A 136 11.03 5.42 9.06
N TRP A 137 10.53 5.87 10.20
CA TRP A 137 11.35 6.53 11.20
C TRP A 137 11.86 5.50 12.22
N LEU A 138 13.16 5.52 12.47
CA LEU A 138 13.81 4.69 13.47
C LEU A 138 14.48 5.58 14.51
N GLY A 139 14.15 5.39 15.79
CA GLY A 139 14.81 6.10 16.89
C GLY A 139 16.29 5.76 17.07
N GLN A 140 16.80 4.74 16.37
CA GLN A 140 18.17 4.24 16.39
C GLN A 140 18.51 3.65 15.01
N ALA A 141 19.78 3.31 14.76
CA ALA A 141 20.21 2.76 13.48
C ALA A 141 19.47 1.44 13.12
N PRO A 142 19.21 1.18 11.83
CA PRO A 142 18.56 -0.06 11.38
C PRO A 142 19.42 -1.29 11.70
N PRO A 143 18.79 -2.48 11.80
CA PRO A 143 19.50 -3.73 12.09
C PRO A 143 20.49 -4.11 10.98
N ASN A 144 20.16 -3.77 9.73
CA ASN A 144 20.99 -4.01 8.56
C ASN A 144 21.57 -2.67 8.05
N PRO A 145 22.82 -2.64 7.55
CA PRO A 145 23.38 -1.44 6.94
C PRO A 145 22.51 -0.95 5.78
N PRO A 146 22.19 0.37 5.71
CA PRO A 146 21.44 0.91 4.60
C PRO A 146 22.14 0.71 3.26
N ILE A 147 21.38 0.38 2.22
CA ILE A 147 21.83 0.25 0.85
C ILE A 147 21.52 1.50 0.03
N ARG A 148 22.15 1.59 -1.14
CA ARG A 148 22.03 2.76 -2.02
C ARG A 148 20.67 2.87 -2.71
N SER A 149 20.01 1.75 -3.02
CA SER A 149 18.73 1.71 -3.72
C SER A 149 17.94 0.45 -3.40
N LEU A 150 16.65 0.60 -3.16
CA LEU A 150 15.65 -0.47 -3.01
C LEU A 150 14.91 -0.77 -4.33
N ASP A 151 15.20 -0.04 -5.41
CA ASP A 151 14.66 -0.31 -6.75
C ASP A 151 15.41 -1.43 -7.47
N THR A 152 16.51 -1.91 -6.88
CA THR A 152 17.28 -3.04 -7.42
C THR A 152 16.54 -4.35 -7.11
N PRO A 153 16.41 -5.28 -8.08
CA PRO A 153 15.81 -6.59 -7.84
C PRO A 153 16.41 -7.31 -6.62
N TYR A 154 15.55 -7.94 -5.83
CA TYR A 154 15.88 -8.53 -4.52
C TYR A 154 17.08 -9.49 -4.57
N ASP A 155 17.14 -10.33 -5.61
CA ASP A 155 18.20 -11.32 -5.86
C ASP A 155 19.58 -10.69 -6.07
N LYS A 156 19.64 -9.43 -6.50
CA LYS A 156 20.89 -8.69 -6.77
C LYS A 156 21.36 -7.84 -5.60
N ALA A 157 20.51 -7.62 -4.61
CA ALA A 157 20.85 -6.80 -3.46
C ALA A 157 21.73 -7.55 -2.44
N GLY A 158 21.71 -8.89 -2.41
CA GLY A 158 22.48 -9.69 -1.45
C GLY A 158 21.86 -9.79 -0.05
N TYR A 159 20.59 -9.39 0.10
CA TYR A 159 19.83 -9.38 1.36
C TYR A 159 18.64 -10.36 1.36
N VAL A 160 18.64 -11.33 0.45
CA VAL A 160 17.68 -12.44 0.46
C VAL A 160 18.24 -13.51 1.39
N THR A 161 17.61 -13.71 2.55
CA THR A 161 17.73 -15.03 3.21
C THR A 161 16.64 -15.93 2.63
N ASP A 162 16.73 -17.23 2.85
CA ASP A 162 15.86 -18.24 2.22
C ASP A 162 14.33 -18.05 2.47
N THR A 163 13.90 -17.06 3.27
CA THR A 163 12.50 -16.87 3.71
C THR A 163 12.01 -15.43 3.85
N TRP A 164 12.85 -14.39 3.80
CA TRP A 164 12.41 -12.99 3.93
C TRP A 164 13.42 -12.02 3.29
N PHE A 165 12.93 -10.87 2.83
CA PHE A 165 13.77 -9.74 2.42
C PHE A 165 13.50 -8.57 3.36
N ASP A 166 14.55 -7.94 3.89
CA ASP A 166 14.45 -6.73 4.72
C ASP A 166 15.63 -5.79 4.39
N ALA A 167 15.34 -4.66 3.75
CA ALA A 167 16.35 -3.69 3.34
C ALA A 167 15.94 -2.25 3.62
N TYR A 168 16.94 -1.44 3.95
CA TYR A 168 16.80 -0.03 4.28
C TYR A 168 17.59 0.83 3.30
N ARG A 169 17.06 2.00 2.94
CA ARG A 169 17.81 3.08 2.28
C ARG A 169 17.67 4.34 3.11
N ALA A 170 18.77 4.96 3.51
CA ALA A 170 18.72 6.22 4.26
C ALA A 170 18.13 7.35 3.39
N ILE A 171 17.25 8.16 3.99
CA ILE A 171 16.71 9.38 3.40
C ILE A 171 17.33 10.60 4.09
N ASP A 172 17.26 10.60 5.43
CA ASP A 172 17.76 11.64 6.33
C ASP A 172 18.00 11.05 7.74
N GLU A 173 18.43 11.85 8.71
CA GLU A 173 18.67 11.43 10.09
C GLU A 173 17.44 10.76 10.70
N GLY A 174 17.56 9.45 10.99
CA GLY A 174 16.49 8.65 11.56
C GLY A 174 15.37 8.26 10.57
N TRP A 175 15.44 8.68 9.29
CA TRP A 175 14.43 8.41 8.27
C TRP A 175 14.98 7.52 7.16
N TYR A 176 14.23 6.47 6.85
CA TYR A 176 14.63 5.43 5.90
C TYR A 176 13.46 5.11 4.96
N LEU A 177 13.78 4.73 3.73
CA LEU A 177 12.92 3.84 2.98
C LEU A 177 13.16 2.42 3.49
N HIS A 178 12.10 1.64 3.57
CA HIS A 178 12.13 0.26 4.02
C HIS A 178 11.31 -0.59 3.06
N VAL A 179 11.87 -1.72 2.63
CA VAL A 179 11.14 -2.75 1.90
C VAL A 179 11.28 -4.06 2.65
N SER A 180 10.14 -4.70 2.91
CA SER A 180 10.07 -6.06 3.43
C SER A 180 9.29 -6.95 2.47
N ALA A 181 9.68 -8.22 2.34
CA ALA A 181 8.92 -9.21 1.57
C ALA A 181 8.95 -10.59 2.24
N ASP A 182 7.82 -11.29 2.18
CA ASP A 182 7.58 -12.65 2.65
C ASP A 182 7.29 -13.61 1.48
#